data_AF-A0A7Y1V0M1-F1
#
_entry.id   AF-A0A7Y1V0M1-F1
#
_cell.length_a   1.000
_cell.length_b   1.000
_cell.length_c   1.000
_cell.angle_alpha   90.00
_cell.angle_beta   90.00
_cell.angle_gamma   90.00
#
_symmetry.space_group_name_H-M   'P 1'
#
loop_
_entity.id
_entity.type
_entity.pdbx_description
1 polymer ?
#
loop_
_entity_poly.entity_id
_entity_poly.type
_entity_poly.pdbx_seq_one_letter_code
_entity_poly.pdbx_strand_id
1 'polypeptide(L)'
;MRSSTFPASARSERKTSTVLGAGRLRPAPNLFLDTARSHNGHQQKWWTITPAPQKTYDRHLARERRGPTSRGVSMSDFVVKQPGDVQLIVLACEAGMGSSLMAANQLKKLVKKAKLDIKVIHSAVHQIPDAADVVLAHSSLAKLAKSKAPGAAVVPFTMFINDPKVKGVVETLKAGQPITSEL
;
A
#
# COMPACT_ATOMS: atom_id res chain seq x y z
N MET A 1 -18.03 -43.52 43.04
CA MET A 1 -18.95 -44.44 42.33
C MET A 1 -19.02 -44.02 40.86
N ARG A 2 -18.60 -44.93 39.97
CA ARG A 2 -18.76 -44.97 38.50
C ARG A 2 -18.20 -43.78 37.69
N SER A 3 -17.01 -43.79 37.09
CA SER A 3 -16.36 -44.72 36.13
C SER A 3 -17.19 -45.01 34.86
N SER A 4 -16.78 -44.43 33.73
CA SER A 4 -16.90 -45.07 32.40
C SER A 4 -16.03 -44.35 31.35
N THR A 5 -14.77 -44.77 31.30
CA THR A 5 -13.97 -44.93 30.07
C THR A 5 -14.68 -45.86 29.09
N PHE A 6 -14.58 -45.62 27.77
CA PHE A 6 -14.62 -46.63 26.68
C PHE A 6 -14.29 -45.99 25.30
N PRO A 7 -13.95 -46.74 24.21
CA PRO A 7 -12.60 -46.75 23.64
C PRO A 7 -12.52 -46.40 22.14
N ALA A 8 -11.29 -46.51 21.61
CA ALA A 8 -10.88 -46.40 20.22
C ALA A 8 -11.27 -47.60 19.31
N SER A 9 -11.41 -47.35 17.99
CA SER A 9 -11.15 -48.28 16.86
C SER A 9 -11.70 -47.66 15.56
N ALA A 10 -10.90 -47.11 14.65
CA ALA A 10 -10.14 -47.76 13.57
C ALA A 10 -10.87 -47.87 12.21
N ARG A 11 -10.08 -47.57 11.17
CA ARG A 11 -10.05 -48.16 9.81
C ARG A 11 -10.83 -47.49 8.66
N SER A 12 -10.06 -47.07 7.64
CA SER A 12 -10.24 -47.30 6.19
C SER A 12 -9.71 -46.10 5.41
N GLU A 13 -8.42 -46.06 5.04
CA GLU A 13 -7.91 -46.46 3.72
C GLU A 13 -8.74 -45.98 2.52
N ARG A 14 -8.19 -45.02 1.76
CA ARG A 14 -7.94 -45.25 0.33
C ARG A 14 -6.90 -44.27 -0.25
N LYS A 15 -5.97 -44.88 -0.98
CA LYS A 15 -4.81 -44.36 -1.71
C LYS A 15 -5.26 -43.73 -3.04
N THR A 16 -4.46 -42.81 -3.59
CA THR A 16 -3.85 -42.81 -4.94
C THR A 16 -3.30 -41.40 -5.25
N SER A 17 -1.97 -41.25 -5.38
CA SER A 17 -1.21 -41.35 -6.62
C SER A 17 -1.11 -40.02 -7.40
N THR A 18 -0.12 -39.20 -7.07
CA THR A 18 0.52 -38.20 -7.96
C THR A 18 1.84 -37.87 -7.26
N VAL A 19 3.04 -38.03 -7.81
CA VAL A 19 3.64 -37.29 -8.92
C VAL A 19 4.86 -38.10 -9.42
N LEU A 20 4.91 -38.43 -10.70
CA LEU A 20 6.14 -38.80 -11.41
C LEU A 20 6.31 -37.79 -12.54
N GLY A 21 7.38 -37.01 -12.50
CA GLY A 21 7.62 -35.94 -13.47
C GLY A 21 9.06 -35.43 -13.43
N ALA A 22 10.02 -36.31 -13.67
CA ALA A 22 11.41 -35.95 -13.93
C ALA A 22 11.81 -36.48 -15.32
N GLY A 23 11.48 -35.71 -16.35
CA GLY A 23 11.83 -35.97 -17.75
C GLY A 23 12.93 -35.03 -18.23
N ARG A 24 14.05 -35.62 -18.63
CA ARG A 24 15.30 -35.00 -19.09
C ARG A 24 15.15 -34.23 -20.41
N LEU A 25 15.91 -33.13 -20.49
CA LEU A 25 16.77 -32.64 -21.60
C LEU A 25 16.45 -33.09 -23.04
N ARG A 26 16.29 -32.11 -23.92
CA ARG A 26 16.79 -32.17 -25.32
C ARG A 26 17.34 -30.81 -25.76
N PRO A 27 18.54 -30.75 -26.38
CA PRO A 27 19.01 -29.57 -27.10
C PRO A 27 18.44 -29.54 -28.53
N ALA A 28 18.21 -28.35 -29.06
CA ALA A 28 17.85 -28.15 -30.48
C ALA A 28 19.07 -27.63 -31.26
N PRO A 29 19.42 -28.24 -32.41
CA PRO A 29 20.41 -27.70 -33.33
C PRO A 29 19.79 -26.97 -34.53
N ASN A 30 20.58 -26.01 -35.01
CA ASN A 30 20.79 -25.57 -36.40
C ASN A 30 19.69 -24.81 -37.18
N LEU A 31 20.03 -23.55 -37.44
CA LEU A 31 20.43 -23.03 -38.76
C LEU A 31 19.53 -23.47 -39.94
N PHE A 32 18.61 -22.60 -40.36
CA PHE A 32 18.15 -22.59 -41.74
C PHE A 32 18.06 -21.15 -42.23
N LEU A 33 18.96 -20.88 -43.18
CA LEU A 33 18.89 -19.80 -44.15
C LEU A 33 17.58 -19.96 -44.92
N ASP A 34 16.81 -18.89 -45.09
CA ASP A 34 15.97 -18.83 -46.28
C ASP A 34 15.83 -17.41 -46.82
N THR A 35 16.02 -17.35 -48.13
CA THR A 35 16.16 -16.19 -48.98
C THR A 35 14.92 -16.13 -49.86
N ALA A 36 14.11 -15.08 -49.77
CA ALA A 36 13.19 -14.61 -50.81
C ALA A 36 12.35 -13.48 -50.19
N ARG A 37 12.49 -12.20 -50.52
CA ARG A 37 12.20 -11.55 -51.82
C ARG A 37 10.95 -12.13 -52.48
N SER A 38 9.84 -11.39 -52.50
CA SER A 38 9.29 -10.79 -53.73
C SER A 38 7.78 -10.47 -53.68
N HIS A 39 7.46 -9.21 -53.99
CA HIS A 39 6.27 -8.63 -54.64
C HIS A 39 4.84 -8.97 -54.18
N ASN A 40 4.11 -7.95 -53.71
CA ASN A 40 3.04 -7.17 -54.40
C ASN A 40 2.26 -6.41 -53.28
N GLY A 41 1.71 -5.21 -53.37
CA GLY A 41 1.41 -4.23 -54.41
C GLY A 41 0.56 -3.12 -53.73
N HIS A 42 0.27 -2.03 -54.44
CA HIS A 42 -0.65 -0.94 -54.06
C HIS A 42 -0.17 0.18 -53.11
N GLN A 43 0.66 1.04 -53.69
CA GLN A 43 0.43 2.50 -53.84
C GLN A 43 -1.09 2.83 -53.94
N GLN A 44 -1.74 3.82 -53.31
CA GLN A 44 -1.38 5.19 -52.89
C GLN A 44 -2.39 5.75 -51.84
N LYS A 45 -2.08 6.96 -51.36
CA LYS A 45 -2.93 7.98 -50.66
C LYS A 45 -2.82 7.92 -49.12
N TRP A 46 -2.53 8.96 -48.35
CA TRP A 46 -2.57 10.43 -48.53
C TRP A 46 -1.40 11.02 -47.71
N TRP A 47 -0.33 11.47 -48.36
CA TRP A 47 0.69 12.31 -47.69
C TRP A 47 0.55 13.75 -48.20
N THR A 48 -0.56 14.39 -47.92
CA THR A 48 -0.61 15.86 -47.93
C THR A 48 -1.14 16.33 -46.59
N ILE A 49 -0.36 16.02 -45.56
CA ILE A 49 -0.50 16.70 -44.28
C ILE A 49 0.18 18.05 -44.47
N THR A 50 -0.60 19.04 -44.88
CA THR A 50 -0.26 20.46 -44.71
C THR A 50 0.00 20.66 -43.20
N PRO A 51 1.18 21.13 -42.77
CA PRO A 51 1.35 21.48 -41.36
C PRO A 51 0.40 22.64 -41.05
N ALA A 52 -0.59 22.40 -40.20
CA ALA A 52 -1.40 23.46 -39.64
C ALA A 52 -0.46 24.45 -38.92
N PRO A 53 -0.67 25.77 -39.05
CA PRO A 53 0.18 26.76 -38.40
C PRO A 53 0.07 26.56 -36.88
N GLN A 54 1.20 26.27 -36.25
CA GLN A 54 1.35 26.28 -34.79
C GLN A 54 1.08 27.72 -34.33
N LYS A 55 -0.18 28.01 -33.98
CA LYS A 55 -0.57 29.26 -33.34
C LYS A 55 0.18 29.37 -32.02
N THR A 56 1.17 30.25 -32.06
CA THR A 56 1.83 30.97 -30.98
C THR A 56 0.95 31.15 -29.73
N TYR A 57 1.12 30.24 -28.76
CA TYR A 57 0.71 30.45 -27.35
C TYR A 57 1.92 30.85 -26.48
N ASP A 58 2.94 31.43 -27.10
CA ASP A 58 4.23 31.74 -26.47
C ASP A 58 4.37 33.21 -26.06
N ARG A 59 3.44 33.69 -25.21
CA ARG A 59 3.65 35.01 -24.59
C ARG A 59 3.09 35.19 -23.19
N HIS A 60 3.17 34.18 -22.31
CA HIS A 60 3.00 34.42 -20.86
C HIS A 60 3.95 33.56 -19.97
N LEU A 61 5.10 33.11 -20.49
CA LEU A 61 6.09 32.29 -19.75
C LEU A 61 7.43 33.00 -19.52
N ALA A 62 7.39 34.29 -19.16
CA ALA A 62 8.58 35.06 -18.77
C ALA A 62 8.40 35.71 -17.39
N ARG A 63 8.13 34.87 -16.37
CA ARG A 63 8.20 35.08 -14.91
C ARG A 63 7.49 33.83 -14.37
N GLU A 64 8.13 32.79 -13.85
CA GLU A 64 9.12 32.78 -12.79
C GLU A 64 9.97 31.50 -12.90
N ARG A 65 11.27 31.64 -13.16
CA ARG A 65 12.24 30.62 -12.76
C ARG A 65 12.49 30.75 -11.26
N ARG A 66 11.49 30.42 -10.44
CA ARG A 66 11.75 30.04 -9.04
C ARG A 66 11.89 28.53 -9.06
N GLY A 67 13.13 28.04 -9.00
CA GLY A 67 13.38 26.63 -8.75
C GLY A 67 12.59 26.19 -7.50
N PRO A 68 12.20 24.91 -7.37
CA PRO A 68 11.61 24.43 -6.13
C PRO A 68 12.65 24.64 -5.05
N THR A 69 12.45 25.67 -4.22
CA THR A 69 13.18 25.84 -2.98
C THR A 69 12.98 24.54 -2.22
N SER A 70 14.06 23.78 -2.04
CA SER A 70 14.12 22.67 -1.12
C SER A 70 13.86 23.26 0.27
N ARG A 71 12.57 23.44 0.60
CA ARG A 71 12.11 23.75 1.94
C ARG A 71 12.67 22.64 2.81
N GLY A 72 13.70 22.97 3.57
CA GLY A 72 14.43 22.04 4.40
C GLY A 72 13.43 21.28 5.26
N VAL A 73 13.33 19.98 5.02
CA VAL A 73 12.63 19.10 5.94
C VAL A 73 13.55 18.98 7.14
N SER A 74 13.20 19.64 8.23
CA SER A 74 13.99 19.63 9.45
C SER A 74 13.92 18.22 10.04
N MET A 75 15.01 17.66 10.54
CA MET A 75 15.01 16.32 11.18
C MET A 75 14.00 16.19 12.34
N SER A 76 13.52 17.33 12.88
CA SER A 76 12.44 17.40 13.86
C SER A 76 11.04 17.08 13.31
N ASP A 77 10.91 16.91 11.99
CA ASP A 77 9.64 16.63 11.34
C ASP A 77 9.28 15.15 11.30
N PHE A 78 10.25 14.26 11.50
CA PHE A 78 10.09 12.82 11.39
C PHE A 78 10.09 12.15 12.77
N VAL A 79 8.98 11.51 13.11
CA VAL A 79 8.83 10.70 14.32
C VAL A 79 8.93 9.24 13.94
N VAL A 80 9.86 8.52 14.58
CA VAL A 80 10.03 7.08 14.42
C VAL A 80 9.55 6.39 15.69
N LYS A 81 8.68 5.38 15.53
CA LYS A 81 8.17 4.55 16.63
C LYS A 81 8.59 3.10 16.41
N GLN A 82 9.17 2.48 17.45
CA GLN A 82 9.51 1.07 17.41
C GLN A 82 8.24 0.23 17.56
N PRO A 83 8.14 -0.93 16.88
CA PRO A 83 6.94 -1.76 16.89
C PRO A 83 6.57 -2.27 18.30
N GLY A 84 7.55 -2.44 19.20
CA GLY A 84 7.31 -2.86 20.58
C GLY A 84 6.72 -1.78 21.49
N ASP A 85 6.87 -0.51 21.11
CA ASP A 85 6.35 0.63 21.88
C ASP A 85 4.93 1.03 21.46
N VAL A 86 4.44 0.52 20.33
CA VAL A 86 3.12 0.88 19.78
C VAL A 86 2.03 0.10 20.51
N GLN A 87 1.31 0.79 21.40
CA GLN A 87 0.16 0.23 22.13
C GLN A 87 -1.16 0.81 21.64
N LEU A 88 -1.14 2.07 21.17
CA LEU A 88 -2.35 2.79 20.76
C LEU A 88 -2.23 3.33 19.33
N ILE A 89 -3.10 2.84 18.44
CA ILE A 89 -3.30 3.40 17.10
C ILE A 89 -4.60 4.20 17.06
N VAL A 90 -4.51 5.46 16.65
CA VAL A 90 -5.64 6.37 16.53
C VAL A 90 -5.91 6.69 15.08
N LEU A 91 -7.15 6.46 14.65
CA LEU A 91 -7.61 6.92 13.35
C LEU A 91 -8.31 8.28 13.50
N ALA A 92 -7.71 9.32 12.94
CA ALA A 92 -8.15 10.70 13.08
C ALA A 92 -8.82 11.21 11.79
N CYS A 93 -10.07 11.65 11.90
CA CYS A 93 -10.81 12.31 10.81
C CYS A 93 -11.50 13.59 11.28
N GLU A 94 -11.95 14.41 10.33
CA GLU A 94 -12.62 15.70 10.57
C GLU A 94 -13.81 15.58 11.54
N ALA A 95 -14.82 14.77 11.20
CA ALA A 95 -16.08 14.70 11.95
C ALA A 95 -16.12 13.62 13.02
N GLY A 96 -15.16 12.70 13.07
CA GLY A 96 -15.15 11.56 14.02
C GLY A 96 -16.27 10.51 13.82
N MET A 97 -17.26 10.77 12.96
CA MET A 97 -18.38 9.89 12.62
C MET A 97 -18.47 9.78 11.07
N GLY A 98 -18.48 8.55 10.52
CA GLY A 98 -18.57 8.31 9.07
C GLY A 98 -17.59 7.27 8.54
N SER A 99 -17.00 7.52 7.35
CA SER A 99 -16.03 6.63 6.68
C SER A 99 -14.81 6.29 7.55
N SER A 100 -14.48 7.16 8.50
CA SER A 100 -13.47 6.95 9.54
C SER A 100 -13.77 5.74 10.44
N LEU A 101 -15.03 5.53 10.82
CA LEU A 101 -15.43 4.37 11.62
C LEU A 101 -15.24 3.07 10.83
N MET A 102 -15.51 3.09 9.52
CA MET A 102 -15.30 1.94 8.65
C MET A 102 -13.81 1.60 8.52
N ALA A 103 -12.94 2.61 8.33
CA ALA A 103 -11.49 2.44 8.28
C ALA A 103 -10.95 1.85 9.61
N ALA A 104 -11.39 2.40 10.75
CA ALA A 104 -11.02 1.90 12.08
C ALA A 104 -11.47 0.44 12.30
N ASN A 105 -12.67 0.07 11.83
CA ASN A 105 -13.16 -1.31 11.93
C ASN A 105 -12.37 -2.27 11.01
N GLN A 106 -11.96 -1.83 9.83
CA GLN A 106 -11.05 -2.60 8.97
C GLN A 106 -9.70 -2.81 9.66
N LEU A 107 -9.12 -1.75 10.23
CA LEU A 107 -7.85 -1.83 10.94
C LEU A 107 -7.93 -2.78 12.14
N LYS A 108 -9.00 -2.70 12.95
CA LYS A 108 -9.27 -3.65 14.04
C LYS A 108 -9.29 -5.11 13.55
N LYS A 109 -9.90 -5.38 12.40
CA LYS A 109 -9.93 -6.73 11.81
C LYS A 109 -8.52 -7.17 11.38
N LEU A 110 -7.71 -6.28 10.81
CA LEU A 110 -6.34 -6.57 10.38
C LEU A 110 -5.42 -6.86 11.57
N VAL A 111 -5.47 -6.02 12.62
CA VAL A 111 -4.71 -6.21 13.87
C VAL A 111 -5.06 -7.55 14.53
N LYS A 112 -6.36 -7.87 14.62
CA LYS A 112 -6.83 -9.18 15.12
C LYS A 112 -6.33 -10.35 14.27
N LYS A 113 -6.33 -10.23 12.94
CA LYS A 113 -5.77 -11.25 12.03
C LYS A 113 -4.25 -11.41 12.20
N ALA A 114 -3.54 -10.33 12.50
CA ALA A 114 -2.11 -10.33 12.77
C ALA A 114 -1.76 -10.84 14.18
N LYS A 115 -2.75 -11.04 15.07
CA LYS A 115 -2.58 -11.42 16.47
C LYS A 115 -1.72 -10.44 17.27
N LEU A 116 -1.83 -9.15 16.95
CA LEU A 116 -1.15 -8.07 17.67
C LEU A 116 -2.08 -7.56 18.79
N ASP A 117 -1.53 -7.35 19.99
CA ASP A 117 -2.27 -6.82 21.14
C ASP A 117 -2.21 -5.28 21.17
N ILE A 118 -2.73 -4.66 20.10
CA ILE A 118 -2.69 -3.20 19.91
C ILE A 118 -4.11 -2.65 19.96
N LYS A 119 -4.32 -1.59 20.73
CA LYS A 119 -5.61 -0.92 20.84
C LYS A 119 -5.81 0.02 19.66
N VAL A 120 -6.95 -0.11 18.98
CA VAL A 120 -7.33 0.77 17.87
C VAL A 120 -8.56 1.58 18.25
N ILE A 121 -8.44 2.92 18.23
CA ILE A 121 -9.54 3.86 18.47
C ILE A 121 -9.73 4.80 17.27
N HIS A 122 -10.90 5.43 17.20
CA HIS A 122 -11.15 6.52 16.26
C HIS A 122 -11.43 7.79 17.07
N SER A 123 -11.00 8.93 16.56
CA SER A 123 -11.30 10.23 17.17
C SER A 123 -11.37 11.33 16.10
N ALA A 124 -11.87 12.50 16.49
CA ALA A 124 -11.75 13.69 15.67
C ALA A 124 -10.29 14.19 15.66
N VAL A 125 -9.83 14.83 14.58
CA VAL A 125 -8.45 15.35 14.46
C VAL A 125 -8.08 16.33 15.58
N HIS A 126 -9.07 17.04 16.13
CA HIS A 126 -8.87 17.98 17.23
C HIS A 126 -8.86 17.33 18.62
N GLN A 127 -9.25 16.06 18.72
CA GLN A 127 -9.40 15.29 19.97
C GLN A 127 -8.51 14.04 19.96
N ILE A 128 -7.36 14.10 19.28
CA ILE A 128 -6.36 13.04 19.32
C ILE A 128 -5.74 13.03 20.72
N PRO A 129 -5.71 11.88 21.42
CA PRO A 129 -5.04 11.80 22.72
C PRO A 129 -3.52 11.90 22.55
N ASP A 130 -2.85 12.57 23.49
CA ASP A 130 -1.38 12.72 23.47
C ASP A 130 -0.63 11.38 23.63
N ALA A 131 -1.29 10.39 24.22
CA ALA A 131 -0.79 9.02 24.37
C ALA A 131 -0.88 8.18 23.08
N ALA A 132 -1.24 8.77 21.93
CA ALA A 132 -1.26 8.07 20.66
C ALA A 132 0.16 7.78 20.16
N ASP A 133 0.47 6.53 19.83
CA ASP A 133 1.78 6.17 19.27
C ASP A 133 1.79 6.36 17.76
N VAL A 134 0.73 5.89 17.10
CA VAL A 134 0.55 5.97 15.65
C VAL A 134 -0.78 6.63 15.35
N VAL A 135 -0.74 7.66 14.51
CA VAL A 135 -1.93 8.40 14.08
C VAL A 135 -2.10 8.22 12.58
N LEU A 136 -3.21 7.60 12.19
CA LEU A 136 -3.64 7.51 10.79
C LEU A 136 -4.60 8.66 10.51
N ALA A 137 -4.22 9.57 9.62
CA ALA A 137 -5.04 10.70 9.23
C ALA A 137 -5.17 10.79 7.70
N HIS A 138 -6.23 11.40 7.19
CA HIS A 138 -6.31 11.68 5.77
C HIS A 138 -5.24 12.71 5.38
N SER A 139 -4.69 12.62 4.16
CA SER A 139 -3.62 13.51 3.66
C SER A 139 -3.93 15.00 3.81
N SER A 140 -5.19 15.41 3.65
CA SER A 140 -5.63 16.81 3.86
C SER A 140 -5.54 17.29 5.33
N LEU A 141 -5.62 16.37 6.29
CA LEU A 141 -5.62 16.64 7.73
C LEU A 141 -4.31 16.26 8.41
N ALA A 142 -3.36 15.68 7.68
CA ALA A 142 -2.11 15.13 8.23
C ALA A 142 -1.27 16.21 8.95
N LYS A 143 -1.24 17.43 8.40
CA LYS A 143 -0.59 18.58 9.05
C LYS A 143 -1.23 18.94 10.39
N LEU A 144 -2.56 18.92 10.48
CA LEU A 144 -3.29 19.20 11.71
C LEU A 144 -3.06 18.11 12.75
N ALA A 145 -3.05 16.84 12.32
CA ALA A 145 -2.76 15.71 13.19
C ALA A 145 -1.34 15.83 13.80
N LYS A 146 -0.34 16.22 12.99
CA LYS A 146 1.03 16.49 13.47
C LYS A 146 1.07 17.57 14.54
N SER A 147 0.40 18.69 14.29
CA SER A 147 0.37 19.81 15.24
C SER A 147 -0.30 19.45 16.56
N LYS A 148 -1.23 18.48 16.56
CA LYS A 148 -1.91 18.01 17.77
C LYS A 148 -1.12 16.95 18.52
N ALA A 149 -0.50 16.01 17.81
CA ALA A 149 0.30 14.94 18.41
C ALA A 149 1.71 14.93 17.78
N PRO A 150 2.60 15.88 18.17
CA PRO A 150 3.93 15.98 17.59
C PRO A 150 4.86 14.80 17.98
N GLY A 151 4.52 14.06 19.04
CA GLY A 151 5.26 12.87 19.49
C GLY A 151 4.77 11.55 18.90
N ALA A 152 3.75 11.57 18.05
CA ALA A 152 3.17 10.38 17.42
C ALA A 152 3.68 10.21 15.98
N ALA A 153 3.80 8.97 15.53
CA ALA A 153 4.08 8.68 14.13
C ALA A 153 2.80 8.89 13.30
N VAL A 154 2.72 10.02 12.59
CA VAL A 154 1.58 10.35 11.73
C VAL A 154 1.78 9.74 10.34
N VAL A 155 0.85 8.89 9.92
CA VAL A 155 0.85 8.25 8.60
C VAL A 155 -0.39 8.71 7.81
N PRO A 156 -0.20 9.49 6.72
CA PRO A 156 -1.30 9.96 5.90
C PRO A 156 -1.77 8.87 4.94
N PHE A 157 -3.08 8.69 4.86
CA PHE A 157 -3.74 7.84 3.86
C PHE A 157 -4.66 8.66 2.97
N THR A 158 -5.05 8.12 1.83
CA THR A 158 -5.94 8.81 0.87
C THR A 158 -7.31 8.16 0.78
N MET A 159 -7.40 6.84 0.94
CA MET A 159 -8.66 6.11 0.88
C MET A 159 -9.09 5.61 2.25
N PHE A 160 -10.38 5.73 2.57
CA PHE A 160 -10.92 5.22 3.85
C PHE A 160 -11.17 3.70 3.82
N ILE A 161 -11.28 3.12 2.62
CA ILE A 161 -11.62 1.71 2.42
C ILE A 161 -10.51 1.08 1.61
N ASN A 162 -9.95 -0.01 2.13
CA ASN A 162 -8.96 -0.83 1.43
C ASN A 162 -7.68 -0.10 1.00
N ASP A 163 -7.30 0.95 1.73
CA ASP A 163 -6.07 1.69 1.44
C ASP A 163 -4.83 0.83 1.73
N PRO A 164 -3.87 0.76 0.79
CA PRO A 164 -2.67 -0.05 0.96
C PRO A 164 -1.78 0.46 2.09
N LYS A 165 -1.77 1.76 2.40
CA LYS A 165 -0.98 2.29 3.52
C LYS A 165 -1.52 1.83 4.87
N VAL A 166 -2.84 1.81 5.03
CA VAL A 166 -3.48 1.34 6.28
C VAL A 166 -3.15 -0.13 6.54
N LYS A 167 -3.15 -0.97 5.48
CA LYS A 167 -2.72 -2.37 5.58
C LYS A 167 -1.21 -2.49 5.83
N GLY A 168 -0.42 -1.72 5.08
CA GLY A 168 1.03 -1.67 5.18
C GLY A 168 1.49 -1.41 6.60
N VAL A 169 0.88 -0.46 7.31
CA VAL A 169 1.21 -0.18 8.72
C VAL A 169 1.06 -1.42 9.61
N VAL A 170 -0.02 -2.20 9.45
CA VAL A 170 -0.20 -3.44 10.23
C VAL A 170 0.84 -4.50 9.84
N GLU A 171 1.16 -4.61 8.56
CA GLU A 171 2.17 -5.55 8.06
C GLU A 171 3.58 -5.19 8.54
N THR A 172 3.93 -3.91 8.53
CA THR A 172 5.19 -3.36 9.05
C THR A 172 5.32 -3.61 10.55
N LEU A 173 4.24 -3.37 11.33
CA LEU A 173 4.22 -3.69 12.77
C LEU A 173 4.37 -5.19 13.02
N LYS A 174 3.70 -6.03 12.23
CA LYS A 174 3.83 -7.48 12.31
C LYS A 174 5.24 -7.96 11.94
N ALA A 175 5.89 -7.31 10.99
CA ALA A 175 7.26 -7.61 10.57
C ALA A 175 8.32 -7.10 11.57
N GLY A 176 7.91 -6.39 12.62
CA GLY A 176 8.85 -5.81 13.58
C GLY A 176 9.66 -4.65 13.00
N GLN A 177 9.11 -3.94 12.02
CA GLN A 177 9.73 -2.77 11.43
C GLN A 177 9.24 -1.48 12.12
N PRO A 178 10.11 -0.46 12.25
CA PRO A 178 9.72 0.81 12.83
C PRO A 178 8.77 1.59 11.91
N ILE A 179 7.79 2.26 12.50
CA ILE A 179 6.89 3.15 11.78
C ILE A 179 7.49 4.55 11.79
N THR A 180 7.66 5.12 10.60
CA THR A 180 8.13 6.50 10.42
C THR A 180 6.96 7.38 10.01
N SER A 181 6.87 8.59 10.55
CA SER A 181 5.88 9.56 10.10
C SER A 181 6.18 10.02 8.67
N GLU A 182 5.17 10.13 7.82
CA GLU A 182 5.32 10.62 6.44
C GLU A 182 4.49 11.91 6.30
N LEU A 183 5.10 13.10 6.38
CA LEU A 183 4.37 14.37 6.37
C LEU A 183 4.99 15.41 5.43
#